data_AF-A0A973GY96-F1
#
_entry.id   AF-A0A973GY96-F1
#
_cell.length_a   1.000
_cell.length_b   1.000
_cell.length_c   1.000
_cell.angle_alpha   90.00
_cell.angle_beta   90.00
_cell.angle_gamma   90.00
#
_symmetry.space_group_name_H-M   'P 1'
#
loop_
_entity.id
_entity.type
_entity.pdbx_description
1 polymer ?
#
loop_
_entity_poly.entity_id
_entity_poly.type
_entity_poly.pdbx_seq_one_letter_code
_entity_poly.pdbx_strand_id
1 'polypeptide(L)' 'ILRILNQQYAERQADQVDGIKIDLGDEWVLLLPDPDGPFFHVYAEGTSDEQVRILIDKYAGLITSMQ' A
#
# COMPACT_ATOMS: atom_id res chain seq x y z
N ILE A 1 3.33 25.73 4.40
CA ILE A 1 1.87 25.44 4.35
C ILE A 1 1.61 23.96 4.67
N LEU A 2 2.26 23.00 4.01
CA LEU A 2 2.22 21.55 4.34
C LEU A 2 2.49 21.22 5.84
N ARG A 3 3.44 21.91 6.49
CA ARG A 3 3.75 21.72 7.93
C ARG A 3 2.59 22.03 8.88
N ILE A 4 1.74 22.99 8.54
CA ILE A 4 0.64 23.44 9.43
C ILE A 4 -0.54 22.48 9.33
N LEU A 5 -0.75 21.87 8.16
CA LEU A 5 -1.75 20.83 7.97
C LEU A 5 -1.36 19.54 8.72
N ASN A 6 -0.11 19.09 8.65
CA ASN A 6 0.34 17.91 9.42
C ASN A 6 0.16 18.07 10.93
N GLN A 7 0.41 19.26 11.49
CA GLN A 7 0.25 19.48 12.94
C GLN A 7 -1.21 19.47 13.40
N GLN A 8 -2.15 19.87 12.54
CA GLN A 8 -3.58 19.94 12.88
C GLN A 8 -4.30 18.58 12.74
N TYR A 9 -3.70 17.62 12.02
CA TYR A 9 -4.25 16.28 11.80
C TYR A 9 -3.46 15.16 12.49
N ALA A 10 -2.26 15.42 13.03
CA ALA A 10 -1.48 14.45 13.81
C ALA A 10 -2.23 13.89 15.04
N GLU A 11 -3.14 14.66 15.64
CA GLU A 11 -3.96 14.19 16.76
C GLU A 11 -5.20 13.37 16.34
N ARG A 12 -5.51 13.27 15.03
CA ARG A 12 -6.64 12.50 14.46
C ARG A 12 -6.24 11.46 13.41
N GLN A 13 -5.00 11.46 12.91
CA GLN A 13 -4.47 10.49 11.93
C GLN A 13 -4.18 9.09 12.50
N ALA A 14 -4.58 8.83 13.76
CA ALA A 14 -4.56 7.50 14.35
C ALA A 14 -5.69 6.59 13.84
N ASP A 15 -6.59 7.10 12.99
CA ASP A 15 -7.65 6.32 12.37
C ASP A 15 -7.08 5.52 11.19
N GLN A 16 -6.48 4.38 11.55
CA GLN A 16 -6.46 3.14 10.78
C GLN A 16 -6.45 3.33 9.26
N VAL A 17 -5.26 3.48 8.68
CA VAL A 17 -5.11 3.33 7.23
C VAL A 17 -5.38 1.85 6.91
N ASP A 18 -6.64 1.53 6.60
CA ASP A 18 -7.05 0.16 6.28
C ASP A 18 -6.42 -0.24 4.95
N GLY A 19 -5.35 -1.03 5.03
CA GLY A 19 -4.73 -1.66 3.88
C GLY A 19 -5.64 -2.75 3.31
N ILE A 20 -5.51 -3.01 2.01
CA ILE A 20 -6.23 -4.08 1.34
C ILE A 20 -5.29 -5.28 1.25
N LYS A 21 -5.59 -6.34 2.00
CA LYS A 21 -4.94 -7.65 1.82
C LYS A 21 -5.78 -8.50 0.84
N ILE A 22 -5.14 -8.95 -0.23
CA ILE A 22 -5.69 -9.85 -1.23
C ILE A 22 -5.06 -11.22 -1.00
N ASP A 23 -5.87 -12.19 -0.64
CA ASP A 23 -5.47 -13.60 -0.49
C ASP A 23 -5.65 -14.32 -1.83
N LEU A 24 -4.61 -15.02 -2.28
CA LEU A 24 -4.56 -15.75 -3.55
C LEU A 24 -4.29 -17.26 -3.34
N GLY A 25 -4.53 -17.77 -2.12
CA GLY A 25 -4.27 -19.15 -1.74
C GLY A 25 -2.91 -19.30 -1.07
N ASP A 26 -1.91 -19.81 -1.81
CA ASP A 26 -0.54 -19.96 -1.31
C ASP A 26 0.28 -18.65 -1.37
N GLU A 27 -0.36 -17.56 -1.80
CA GLU A 27 0.24 -16.25 -2.04
C GLU A 27 -0.68 -15.16 -1.48
N TRP A 28 -0.12 -14.00 -1.15
CA TRP A 28 -0.92 -12.84 -0.78
C TRP A 28 -0.25 -11.53 -1.20
N VAL A 29 -1.06 -10.49 -1.36
CA VAL A 29 -0.60 -9.12 -1.62
C VAL A 29 -1.26 -8.16 -0.64
N LEU A 30 -0.49 -7.24 -0.05
CA LEU A 30 -0.98 -6.18 0.81
C LEU A 30 -0.69 -4.82 0.15
N LEU A 31 -1.76 -4.05 -0.06
CA LEU A 31 -1.69 -2.68 -0.53
C LEU A 31 -1.96 -1.78 0.67
N LEU A 32 -0.93 -1.05 1.11
CA LEU A 32 -1.01 -0.18 2.27
C LEU A 32 -0.82 1.28 1.82
N PRO A 33 -1.85 2.13 1.90
CA PRO A 33 -1.68 3.56 1.71
C PRO A 33 -0.70 4.13 2.74
N ASP A 34 0.13 5.08 2.33
CA ASP A 34 1.00 5.79 3.25
C ASP A 34 0.20 6.82 4.06
N PRO A 35 0.29 6.84 5.41
CA PRO A 35 -0.45 7.81 6.23
C PRO A 35 0.02 9.25 6.05
N ASP A 36 1.26 9.44 5.59
CA ASP A 36 1.97 10.72 5.58
C ASP A 36 2.20 11.27 4.17
N GLY A 37 1.82 10.53 3.11
CA GLY A 37 2.03 10.94 1.72
C GLY A 37 1.17 10.21 0.68
N PRO A 38 1.17 10.68 -0.59
CA PRO A 38 0.34 10.12 -1.67
C PRO A 38 0.97 8.86 -2.30
N PHE A 39 1.54 7.98 -1.46
CA PHE A 39 2.20 6.76 -1.89
C PHE A 39 1.45 5.54 -1.40
N PHE A 40 1.62 4.43 -2.10
CA PHE A 40 1.14 3.12 -1.68
C PHE A 40 2.34 2.19 -1.56
N HIS A 41 2.39 1.46 -0.45
CA HIS A 41 3.31 0.35 -0.27
C HIS A 41 2.65 -0.93 -0.77
N VAL A 42 3.36 -1.68 -1.60
CA VAL A 42 2.93 -2.97 -2.12
C VAL A 42 3.83 -4.04 -1.52
N TYR A 43 3.25 -4.93 -0.72
CA TYR A 43 3.93 -6.12 -0.21
C TYR A 43 3.33 -7.35 -0.88
N ALA A 44 4.17 -8.33 -1.22
CA ALA A 44 3.71 -9.61 -1.73
C ALA A 44 4.48 -10.75 -1.07
N GLU A 45 3.79 -11.86 -0.85
CA GLU A 45 4.35 -13.14 -0.44
C GLU A 45 3.89 -14.20 -1.42
N GLY A 46 4.77 -15.13 -1.74
CA GLY A 46 4.47 -16.24 -2.62
C GLY A 46 5.55 -17.32 -2.52
N THR A 47 5.43 -18.34 -3.36
CA THR A 47 6.25 -19.56 -3.24
C THR A 47 7.62 -19.46 -3.91
N SER A 48 7.86 -18.40 -4.70
CA SER A 48 9.16 -18.09 -5.29
C SER A 48 9.37 -16.58 -5.49
N ASP A 49 10.63 -16.16 -5.54
CA ASP A 49 10.99 -14.76 -5.79
C ASP A 49 10.47 -14.25 -7.14
N GLU A 50 10.41 -15.12 -8.15
CA GLU A 50 9.88 -14.78 -9.48
C GLU A 50 8.38 -14.46 -9.41
N GLN A 51 7.61 -15.30 -8.71
CA GLN A 51 6.17 -15.07 -8.50
C GLN A 51 5.91 -13.79 -7.71
N VAL A 52 6.64 -13.59 -6.60
CA VAL A 52 6.53 -12.38 -5.78
C VAL A 52 6.78 -11.13 -6.61
N ARG A 53 7.80 -11.16 -7.48
CA ARG A 53 8.12 -10.03 -8.35
C ARG A 53 7.02 -9.74 -9.37
N ILE A 54 6.45 -10.78 -9.99
CA ILE A 54 5.32 -10.65 -10.90
C ILE A 54 4.10 -10.03 -10.18
N LEU A 55 3.82 -10.45 -8.94
CA LEU A 55 2.73 -9.90 -8.14
C LEU A 55 2.96 -8.40 -7.85
N ILE A 56 4.15 -8.03 -7.38
CA ILE A 56 4.49 -6.62 -7.10
C ILE A 56 4.31 -5.76 -8.36
N ASP A 57 4.90 -6.17 -9.49
CA ASP A 57 4.86 -5.39 -10.73
C ASP A 57 3.42 -5.23 -11.24
N LYS A 58 2.62 -6.30 -11.16
CA LYS A 58 1.20 -6.29 -11.56
C LYS A 58 0.39 -5.28 -10.74
N TYR A 59 0.49 -5.34 -9.41
CA TYR A 59 -0.33 -4.50 -8.53
C TYR A 59 0.19 -3.05 -8.46
N ALA A 60 1.49 -2.82 -8.54
CA ALA A 60 2.06 -1.48 -8.68
C ALA A 60 1.61 -0.81 -10.00
N GLY A 61 1.59 -1.57 -11.10
CA GLY A 61 1.07 -1.11 -12.39
C GLY A 61 -0.41 -0.74 -12.32
N LEU A 62 -1.22 -1.55 -11.63
CA LEU A 62 -2.64 -1.27 -11.42
C LEU A 62 -2.85 0.06 -10.69
N ILE A 63 -2.16 0.28 -9.57
CA ILE A 63 -2.28 1.53 -8.78
C ILE A 63 -1.90 2.74 -9.63
N THR A 64 -0.79 2.65 -10.37
CA THR A 64 -0.33 3.74 -11.25
C THR A 64 -1.36 4.08 -12.34
N SER A 65 -2.12 3.09 -12.83
CA SER A 65 -3.14 3.30 -13.86
C SER A 65 -4.43 3.94 -13.35
N MET A 66 -4.64 3.98 -12.02
CA MET A 66 -5.85 4.51 -11.39
C MET A 66 -5.69 5.93 -10.84
N GLN A 67 -4.50 6.54 -10.93
CA GLN A 67 -4.23 7.95 -10.59
C GLN A 67 -4.34 8.87 -11.80
#